data_AF-A0A6M9PNR6-F1
#
_entry.id   AF-A0A6M9PNR6-F1
#
_cell.length_a   1.000
_cell.length_b   1.000
_cell.length_c   1.000
_cell.angle_alpha   90.00
_cell.angle_beta   90.00
_cell.angle_gamma   90.00
#
_symmetry.space_group_name_H-M   'P 1'
#
loop_
_entity.id
_entity.type
_entity.pdbx_description
1 polymer ?
#
loop_
_entity_poly.entity_id
_entity_poly.type
_entity_poly.pdbx_seq_one_letter_code
_entity_poly.pdbx_strand_id
1 'polypeptide(L)'
;MLPIITSLVQTLAVNGLGLLAGAVQAKGKEFIESKIGARIPDNPSQEDLIKLKQLEIEQEQLLLQYTLKQKELEIEESKLLAEMHRASQDNATNRWQSDMGSDSKLSKNIRPGTLVYILTAYLLFALLSAMGIDINEAYVKLLGEWGQLVMLAYFGGRSVEKIFEMRMHGQNKKEEK
;
A
#
# COMPACT_ATOMS: atom_id res chain seq x y z
N MET A 1 44.50 -4.60 4.00
CA MET A 1 43.24 -4.48 4.78
C MET A 1 42.15 -5.46 4.32
N LEU A 2 42.00 -5.75 3.02
CA LEU A 2 41.08 -6.79 2.52
C LEU A 2 41.19 -8.20 3.14
N PRO A 3 42.39 -8.82 3.33
CA PRO A 3 42.47 -10.22 3.76
C PRO A 3 42.03 -10.47 5.21
N ILE A 4 42.16 -9.46 6.09
CA ILE A 4 41.82 -9.56 7.52
C ILE A 4 40.29 -9.48 7.73
N ILE A 5 39.62 -8.65 6.93
CA ILE A 5 38.16 -8.55 6.96
C ILE A 5 37.54 -9.85 6.46
N THR A 6 38.10 -10.47 5.42
CA THR A 6 37.64 -11.76 4.90
C THR A 6 37.80 -12.88 5.92
N SER A 7 38.93 -12.95 6.63
CA SER A 7 39.14 -13.96 7.68
C SER A 7 38.20 -13.77 8.87
N LEU A 8 37.95 -12.53 9.30
CA LEU A 8 37.03 -12.23 10.39
C LEU A 8 35.58 -12.60 10.04
N VAL A 9 35.11 -12.18 8.86
CA VAL A 9 33.75 -12.52 8.36
C VAL A 9 33.56 -14.03 8.28
N GLN A 10 34.57 -14.76 7.82
CA GLN A 10 34.52 -16.21 7.73
C GLN A 10 34.48 -16.88 9.10
N THR A 11 35.30 -16.40 10.06
CA THR A 11 35.27 -16.90 11.45
C THR A 11 33.92 -16.63 12.12
N LEU A 12 33.33 -15.45 11.93
CA LEU A 12 32.00 -15.13 12.46
C LEU A 12 30.93 -16.04 11.84
N ALA A 13 30.90 -16.17 10.52
CA ALA A 13 29.91 -16.99 9.81
C ALA A 13 29.98 -18.48 10.21
N VAL A 14 31.18 -19.06 10.33
CA VAL A 14 31.36 -20.48 10.71
C VAL A 14 30.91 -20.75 12.15
N ASN A 15 30.97 -19.74 13.03
CA ASN A 15 30.51 -19.86 14.42
C ASN A 15 29.02 -19.53 14.62
N GLY A 16 28.27 -19.37 13.53
CA GLY A 16 26.84 -19.08 13.55
C GLY A 16 26.50 -17.61 13.74
N LEU A 17 27.50 -16.70 13.68
CA LEU A 17 27.33 -15.24 13.77
C LEU A 17 27.02 -14.62 12.40
N GLY A 18 25.98 -15.13 11.75
CA GLY A 18 25.67 -14.84 10.35
C GLY A 18 25.22 -13.40 10.09
N LEU A 19 24.45 -12.81 11.02
CA LEU A 19 24.00 -11.42 10.89
C LEU A 19 25.17 -10.46 11.10
N LEU A 20 26.02 -10.72 12.09
CA LEU A 20 27.22 -9.92 12.30
C LEU A 20 28.20 -10.06 11.13
N ALA A 21 28.42 -11.27 10.61
CA ALA A 21 29.26 -11.51 9.43
C ALA A 21 28.76 -10.73 8.21
N GLY A 22 27.46 -10.81 7.90
CA GLY A 22 26.85 -10.06 6.80
C GLY A 22 26.89 -8.54 6.99
N ALA A 23 26.67 -8.07 8.22
CA ALA A 23 26.70 -6.65 8.55
C ALA A 23 28.12 -6.06 8.45
N VAL A 24 29.14 -6.78 8.94
CA VAL A 24 30.56 -6.41 8.81
C VAL A 24 30.99 -6.41 7.34
N GLN A 25 30.56 -7.39 6.55
CA GLN A 25 30.84 -7.45 5.12
C GLN A 25 30.20 -6.28 4.34
N ALA A 26 28.96 -5.88 4.70
CA ALA A 26 28.21 -4.86 3.97
C ALA A 26 28.54 -3.42 4.39
N LYS A 27 28.86 -3.18 5.67
CA LYS A 27 29.02 -1.83 6.24
C LYS A 27 30.38 -1.57 6.88
N GLY A 28 31.21 -2.60 7.02
CA GLY A 28 32.53 -2.49 7.66
C GLY A 28 32.47 -2.62 9.18
N LYS A 29 33.55 -3.15 9.75
CA LYS A 29 33.70 -3.46 11.18
C LYS A 29 33.47 -2.25 12.08
N GLU A 30 34.16 -1.14 11.81
CA GLU A 30 34.13 0.07 12.64
C GLU A 30 32.73 0.68 12.74
N PHE A 31 31.96 0.64 11.65
CA PHE A 31 30.58 1.10 11.64
C PHE A 31 29.69 0.23 12.52
N ILE A 32 29.83 -1.09 12.45
CA ILE A 32 29.06 -2.03 13.26
C ILE A 32 29.40 -1.88 14.74
N GLU A 33 30.69 -1.82 15.11
CA GLU A 33 31.16 -1.59 16.49
C GLU A 33 30.56 -0.32 17.10
N SER A 34 30.42 0.77 16.32
CA SER A 34 29.80 2.01 16.77
C SER A 34 28.30 1.89 17.07
N LYS A 35 27.61 0.94 16.43
CA LYS A 35 26.17 0.72 16.55
C LYS A 35 25.80 -0.30 17.62
N ILE A 36 26.61 -1.34 17.78
CA ILE A 36 26.42 -2.35 18.84
C ILE A 36 27.12 -1.97 20.15
N GLY A 37 28.00 -0.96 20.14
CA GLY A 37 28.72 -0.49 21.33
C GLY A 37 29.75 -1.48 21.89
N ALA A 38 30.13 -2.50 21.11
CA ALA A 38 31.06 -3.56 21.49
C ALA A 38 32.14 -3.72 20.41
N ARG A 39 33.38 -4.00 20.83
CA ARG A 39 34.49 -4.28 19.91
C ARG A 39 34.44 -5.72 19.43
N ILE A 40 34.67 -5.91 18.14
CA ILE A 40 34.81 -7.21 17.49
C ILE A 40 36.32 -7.49 17.37
N PRO A 41 36.89 -8.45 18.11
CA PRO A 41 38.31 -8.76 18.00
C PRO A 41 38.64 -9.31 16.60
N ASP A 42 39.81 -9.00 16.05
CA ASP A 42 40.25 -9.53 14.74
C ASP A 42 40.53 -11.04 14.78
N ASN A 43 40.81 -11.59 15.96
CA ASN A 43 40.90 -13.01 16.24
C ASN A 43 40.12 -13.33 17.52
N PRO A 44 38.80 -13.54 17.45
CA PRO A 44 37.95 -13.70 18.62
C PRO A 44 38.25 -15.01 19.36
N SER A 45 38.39 -14.94 20.69
CA SER A 45 38.50 -16.13 21.55
C SER A 45 37.14 -16.83 21.72
N GLN A 46 37.11 -18.03 22.31
CA GLN A 46 35.84 -18.72 22.59
C GLN A 46 34.90 -17.89 23.48
N GLU A 47 35.42 -17.16 24.47
CA GLU A 47 34.59 -16.28 25.31
C GLU A 47 34.02 -15.09 24.53
N ASP A 48 34.81 -14.52 23.61
CA ASP A 48 34.35 -13.41 22.76
C ASP A 48 33.24 -13.88 21.82
N LEU A 49 33.37 -15.08 21.25
CA LEU A 49 32.33 -15.69 20.41
C LEU A 49 31.03 -15.91 21.16
N ILE A 50 31.09 -16.32 22.43
CA ILE A 50 29.89 -16.51 23.27
C ILE A 50 29.21 -15.16 23.55
N LYS A 51 29.98 -14.12 23.88
CA LYS A 51 29.44 -12.77 24.11
C LYS A 51 28.83 -12.17 22.83
N LEU A 52 29.51 -12.31 21.71
CA LEU A 52 29.01 -11.87 20.40
C LEU A 52 27.71 -12.60 20.01
N LYS A 53 27.61 -13.89 20.35
CA LYS A 53 26.41 -14.67 20.08
C LYS A 53 25.23 -14.26 20.96
N GLN A 54 25.48 -13.94 22.23
CA GLN A 54 24.45 -13.37 23.10
C GLN A 54 23.95 -12.02 22.58
N LEU A 55 24.87 -11.14 22.14
CA LEU A 55 24.52 -9.86 21.53
C LEU A 55 23.75 -10.01 20.22
N GLU A 56 24.13 -10.96 19.37
CA GLU A 56 23.42 -11.21 18.12
C GLU A 56 21.99 -11.72 18.37
N ILE A 57 21.81 -12.63 19.34
CA ILE A 57 20.47 -13.10 19.74
C ILE A 57 19.60 -11.93 20.24
N GLU A 58 20.16 -11.01 21.03
CA GLU A 58 19.44 -9.83 21.49
C GLU A 58 19.03 -8.90 20.33
N GLN A 59 19.94 -8.69 19.38
CA GLN A 59 19.65 -7.90 18.18
C GLN A 59 18.61 -8.57 17.28
N GLU A 60 18.65 -9.90 17.12
CA GLU A 60 17.63 -10.67 16.41
C GLU A 60 16.24 -10.50 17.03
N GLN A 61 16.15 -10.59 18.36
CA GLN A 61 14.89 -10.38 19.07
C GLN A 61 14.37 -8.96 18.89
N LEU A 62 15.25 -7.96 18.96
CA LEU A 62 14.89 -6.57 18.75
C LEU A 62 14.42 -6.31 17.32
N LEU A 63 15.10 -6.88 16.32
CA LEU A 63 14.70 -6.81 14.91
C LEU A 63 13.33 -7.45 14.67
N LEU A 64 13.08 -8.61 15.30
CA LEU A 64 11.79 -9.28 15.23
C LEU A 64 10.69 -8.42 15.86
N GLN A 65 10.95 -7.82 17.01
CA GLN A 65 10.01 -6.91 17.67
C GLN A 65 9.68 -5.70 16.79
N TYR A 66 10.69 -5.07 16.17
CA TYR A 66 10.44 -3.95 15.25
C TYR A 66 9.65 -4.39 14.01
N THR A 67 9.91 -5.59 13.50
CA THR A 67 9.16 -6.15 12.37
C THR A 67 7.70 -6.37 12.74
N LEU A 68 7.41 -6.95 13.90
CA LEU A 68 6.06 -7.12 14.41
C LEU A 68 5.35 -5.78 14.59
N LYS A 69 6.02 -4.80 15.19
CA LYS A 69 5.48 -3.45 15.37
C LYS A 69 5.18 -2.75 14.04
N GLN A 70 6.04 -2.90 13.02
CA GLN A 70 5.76 -2.38 11.69
C GLN A 70 4.54 -3.04 11.07
N LYS A 71 4.39 -4.36 11.24
CA LYS A 71 3.22 -5.09 10.75
C LYS A 71 1.93 -4.70 11.47
N GLU A 72 1.99 -4.48 12.77
CA GLU A 72 0.86 -3.96 13.57
C GLU A 72 0.43 -2.59 13.07
N LEU A 73 1.38 -1.66 12.85
CA LEU A 73 1.09 -0.33 12.30
C LEU A 73 0.51 -0.40 10.88
N GLU A 74 1.04 -1.28 10.02
CA GLU A 74 0.51 -1.49 8.66
C GLU A 74 -0.95 -1.99 8.70
N ILE A 75 -1.26 -2.90 9.63
CA ILE A 75 -2.64 -3.37 9.84
C ILE A 75 -3.52 -2.24 10.37
N GLU A 76 -3.05 -1.46 11.35
CA GLU A 76 -3.78 -0.33 11.91
C GLU A 76 -4.09 0.74 10.85
N GLU A 77 -3.10 1.12 10.04
CA GLU A 77 -3.28 2.04 8.91
C GLU A 77 -4.32 1.49 7.91
N SER A 78 -4.26 0.19 7.59
CA SER A 78 -5.21 -0.43 6.67
C SER A 78 -6.65 -0.40 7.23
N LYS A 79 -6.81 -0.59 8.54
CA LYS A 79 -8.11 -0.51 9.23
C LYS A 79 -8.64 0.92 9.23
N LEU A 80 -7.78 1.90 9.52
CA LEU A 80 -8.15 3.32 9.49
C LEU A 80 -8.59 3.75 8.08
N LEU A 81 -7.85 3.34 7.05
CA LEU A 81 -8.23 3.60 5.66
C LEU A 81 -9.58 2.96 5.31
N ALA A 82 -9.80 1.71 5.72
CA ALA A 82 -11.08 1.02 5.52
C ALA A 82 -12.25 1.76 6.20
N GLU A 83 -12.05 2.24 7.42
CA GLU A 83 -13.04 3.03 8.17
C GLU A 83 -13.31 4.37 7.51
N MET A 84 -12.28 5.11 7.09
CA MET A 84 -12.42 6.34 6.33
C MET A 84 -13.17 6.14 5.02
N HIS A 85 -12.89 5.05 4.30
CA HIS A 85 -13.61 4.67 3.09
C HIS A 85 -15.09 4.38 3.37
N ARG A 86 -15.40 3.59 4.42
CA ARG A 86 -16.78 3.33 4.84
C ARG A 86 -17.51 4.61 5.23
N ALA A 87 -16.92 5.44 6.09
CA ALA A 87 -17.51 6.72 6.49
C ALA A 87 -17.77 7.64 5.30
N SER A 88 -16.86 7.69 4.32
CA SER A 88 -17.08 8.44 3.08
C SER A 88 -18.24 7.89 2.25
N GLN A 89 -18.37 6.56 2.14
CA GLN A 89 -19.47 5.92 1.43
C GLN A 89 -20.81 6.12 2.14
N ASP A 90 -20.83 6.03 3.47
CA ASP A 90 -22.01 6.27 4.29
C ASP A 90 -22.47 7.72 4.15
N ASN A 91 -21.54 8.69 4.21
CA ASN A 91 -21.85 10.09 3.97
C ASN A 91 -22.41 10.35 2.57
N ALA A 92 -21.84 9.74 1.53
CA ALA A 92 -22.37 9.83 0.17
C ALA A 92 -23.79 9.24 0.06
N THR A 93 -24.00 8.08 0.68
CA THR A 93 -25.30 7.39 0.73
C THR A 93 -26.34 8.22 1.47
N ASN A 94 -26.01 8.78 2.62
CA ASN A 94 -26.88 9.64 3.42
C ASN A 94 -27.28 10.90 2.64
N ARG A 95 -26.34 11.53 1.93
CA ARG A 95 -26.65 12.66 1.04
C ARG A 95 -27.63 12.27 -0.04
N TRP A 96 -27.43 11.13 -0.70
CA TRP A 96 -28.35 10.65 -1.72
C TRP A 96 -29.73 10.30 -1.17
N GLN A 97 -29.80 9.69 0.02
CA GLN A 97 -31.08 9.44 0.69
C GLN A 97 -31.80 10.74 1.02
N SER A 98 -31.08 11.76 1.50
CA SER A 98 -31.62 13.09 1.76
C SER A 98 -32.14 13.76 0.48
N ASP A 99 -31.38 13.69 -0.61
CA ASP A 99 -31.77 14.18 -1.93
C ASP A 99 -33.05 13.50 -2.44
N MET A 100 -33.16 12.18 -2.27
CA MET A 100 -34.36 11.41 -2.65
C MET A 100 -35.56 11.66 -1.72
N GLY A 101 -35.31 11.99 -0.45
CA GLY A 101 -36.33 12.33 0.53
C GLY A 101 -36.87 13.75 0.38
N SER A 102 -36.15 14.65 -0.28
CA SER A 102 -36.56 16.04 -0.50
C SER A 102 -37.80 16.16 -1.41
N ASP A 103 -38.53 17.28 -1.36
CA ASP A 103 -39.63 17.55 -2.29
C ASP A 103 -39.14 18.01 -3.69
N SER A 104 -37.82 18.15 -3.88
CA SER A 104 -37.24 18.64 -5.13
C SER A 104 -37.19 17.55 -6.22
N LYS A 105 -37.96 17.75 -7.29
CA LYS A 105 -37.91 16.89 -8.49
C LYS A 105 -36.54 16.93 -9.17
N LEU A 106 -35.84 18.08 -9.12
CA LEU A 106 -34.50 18.22 -9.68
C LEU A 106 -33.50 17.35 -8.90
N SER A 107 -33.55 17.38 -7.57
CA SER A 107 -32.67 16.56 -6.73
C SER A 107 -32.87 15.06 -6.97
N LYS A 108 -34.14 14.63 -7.13
CA LYS A 108 -34.50 13.24 -7.46
C LYS A 108 -33.90 12.76 -8.78
N ASN A 109 -33.89 13.63 -9.78
CA ASN A 109 -33.57 13.26 -11.16
C ASN A 109 -32.18 13.69 -11.64
N ILE A 110 -31.40 14.43 -10.84
CA ILE A 110 -30.10 14.96 -11.29
C ILE A 110 -29.12 13.84 -11.66
N ARG A 111 -29.11 12.74 -10.88
CA ARG A 111 -28.23 11.58 -11.11
C ARG A 111 -28.57 10.85 -12.41
N PRO A 112 -29.80 10.31 -12.61
CA PRO A 112 -30.17 9.70 -13.88
C PRO A 112 -30.13 10.70 -15.04
N GLY A 113 -30.46 11.97 -14.81
CA GLY A 113 -30.41 13.04 -15.81
C GLY A 113 -29.00 13.31 -16.33
N THR A 114 -28.00 13.30 -15.45
CA THR A 114 -26.59 13.48 -15.84
C THR A 114 -26.11 12.32 -16.71
N LEU A 115 -26.51 11.09 -16.37
CA LEU A 115 -26.19 9.90 -17.17
C LEU A 115 -26.83 9.97 -18.57
N VAL A 116 -28.12 10.30 -18.64
CA VAL A 116 -28.84 10.48 -19.92
C VAL A 116 -28.19 11.60 -20.73
N TYR A 117 -27.83 12.71 -20.11
CA TYR A 117 -27.18 13.83 -20.77
C TYR A 117 -25.85 13.43 -21.40
N ILE A 118 -24.94 12.79 -20.64
CA ILE A 118 -23.63 12.37 -21.15
C ILE A 118 -23.76 11.37 -22.29
N LEU A 119 -24.65 10.39 -22.16
CA LEU A 119 -24.89 9.38 -23.22
C LEU A 119 -25.48 10.02 -24.48
N THR A 120 -26.41 10.96 -24.32
CA THR A 120 -27.03 11.66 -25.45
C THR A 120 -26.03 12.59 -26.13
N ALA A 121 -25.23 13.34 -25.37
CA ALA A 121 -24.17 14.19 -25.90
C ALA A 121 -23.13 13.37 -26.67
N TYR A 122 -22.75 12.20 -26.14
CA TYR A 122 -21.83 11.30 -26.81
C TYR A 122 -22.42 10.77 -28.13
N LEU A 123 -23.68 10.34 -28.10
CA LEU A 123 -24.40 9.89 -29.30
C LEU A 123 -24.50 11.02 -30.35
N LEU A 124 -24.83 12.24 -29.92
CA LEU A 124 -24.90 13.40 -30.81
C LEU A 124 -23.55 13.70 -31.46
N PHE A 125 -22.46 13.70 -30.71
CA PHE A 125 -21.13 13.95 -31.27
C PHE A 125 -20.71 12.84 -32.24
N ALA A 126 -21.04 11.57 -31.93
CA ALA A 126 -20.82 10.46 -32.84
C ALA A 126 -21.62 10.62 -34.15
N LEU A 127 -22.88 11.04 -34.08
CA LEU A 127 -23.72 11.29 -35.26
C LEU A 127 -23.21 12.48 -36.09
N LEU A 128 -22.85 13.60 -35.45
CA LEU A 128 -22.29 14.77 -36.12
C LEU A 128 -20.97 14.42 -36.83
N SER A 129 -20.11 13.63 -36.18
CA SER A 129 -18.88 13.11 -36.79
C SER A 129 -19.19 12.20 -37.98
N ALA A 130 -20.18 11.31 -37.87
CA ALA A 130 -20.61 10.45 -38.98
C ALA A 130 -21.21 11.24 -40.16
N MET A 131 -21.81 12.41 -39.90
CA MET A 131 -22.31 13.35 -40.90
C MET A 131 -21.21 14.24 -41.51
N GLY A 132 -19.95 14.07 -41.09
CA GLY A 132 -18.81 14.84 -41.61
C GLY A 132 -18.70 16.26 -41.07
N ILE A 133 -19.39 16.58 -39.96
CA ILE A 133 -19.24 17.87 -39.28
C ILE A 133 -17.99 17.80 -38.40
N ASP A 134 -17.06 18.73 -38.62
CA ASP A 134 -15.83 18.80 -37.86
C ASP A 134 -16.11 19.33 -36.44
N ILE A 135 -15.91 18.47 -35.45
CA ILE A 135 -16.09 18.78 -34.03
C ILE A 135 -14.69 18.84 -33.41
N ASN A 136 -14.41 19.91 -32.68
CA ASN A 136 -13.13 20.07 -32.01
C ASN A 136 -12.85 18.87 -31.07
N GLU A 137 -11.78 18.15 -31.37
CA GLU A 137 -11.33 16.95 -30.66
C GLU A 137 -11.18 17.17 -29.16
N ALA A 138 -10.82 18.38 -28.73
CA ALA A 138 -10.71 18.73 -27.31
C ALA A 138 -12.05 18.56 -26.56
N TYR A 139 -13.19 18.87 -27.19
CA TYR A 139 -14.49 18.67 -26.58
C TYR A 139 -14.91 17.20 -26.54
N VAL A 140 -14.53 16.41 -27.54
CA VAL A 140 -14.78 14.96 -27.56
C VAL A 140 -13.99 14.26 -26.47
N LYS A 141 -12.71 14.61 -26.33
CA LYS A 141 -11.84 14.08 -25.28
C LYS A 141 -12.35 14.46 -23.89
N LEU A 142 -12.70 15.73 -23.69
CA LEU A 142 -13.29 16.20 -22.44
C LEU A 142 -14.57 15.43 -22.10
N LEU A 143 -15.47 15.25 -23.07
CA LEU A 143 -16.70 14.48 -22.88
C LEU A 143 -16.41 13.01 -22.53
N GLY A 144 -15.37 12.42 -23.13
CA GLY A 144 -14.90 11.07 -22.80
C GLY A 144 -14.40 10.94 -21.35
N GLU A 145 -13.59 11.90 -20.89
CA GLU A 145 -13.09 11.95 -19.51
C GLU A 145 -14.23 12.10 -18.49
N TRP A 146 -15.16 13.03 -18.72
CA TRP A 146 -16.37 13.16 -17.89
C TRP A 146 -17.26 11.93 -17.97
N GLY A 147 -17.37 11.29 -19.13
CA GLY A 147 -18.12 10.08 -19.32
C GLY A 147 -17.58 8.93 -18.47
N GLN A 148 -16.27 8.74 -18.46
CA GLN A 148 -15.63 7.75 -17.59
C GLN A 148 -15.89 8.03 -16.11
N LEU A 149 -15.76 9.30 -15.67
CA LEU A 149 -16.04 9.68 -14.28
C LEU A 149 -17.49 9.44 -13.86
N VAL A 150 -18.46 9.80 -14.71
CA VAL A 150 -19.90 9.60 -14.43
C VAL A 150 -20.24 8.11 -14.42
N MET A 151 -19.70 7.33 -15.36
CA MET A 151 -19.90 5.87 -15.40
C MET A 151 -19.28 5.19 -14.17
N LEU A 152 -18.09 5.62 -13.73
CA LEU A 152 -17.46 5.13 -12.50
C LEU A 152 -18.25 5.55 -11.26
N ALA A 153 -18.76 6.77 -11.19
CA ALA A 153 -19.57 7.21 -10.05
C ALA A 153 -20.91 6.44 -9.95
N TYR A 154 -21.54 6.12 -11.09
CA TYR A 154 -22.84 5.43 -11.12
C TYR A 154 -22.72 3.91 -10.97
N PHE A 155 -21.72 3.29 -11.62
CA PHE A 155 -21.57 1.82 -11.63
C PHE A 155 -20.36 1.31 -10.84
N GLY A 156 -19.36 2.16 -10.57
CA GLY A 156 -18.08 1.77 -9.98
C GLY A 156 -18.13 1.46 -8.48
N GLY A 157 -19.15 1.95 -7.75
CA GLY A 157 -19.32 1.64 -6.32
C GLY A 157 -19.34 0.13 -6.04
N ARG A 158 -20.16 -0.63 -6.79
CA ARG A 158 -20.28 -2.10 -6.62
C ARG A 158 -19.02 -2.87 -7.00
N SER A 159 -18.23 -2.37 -7.96
CA SER A 159 -16.98 -3.01 -8.36
C SER A 159 -15.89 -2.84 -7.29
N VAL A 160 -15.80 -1.64 -6.71
CA VAL A 160 -14.86 -1.34 -5.62
C VAL A 160 -15.24 -2.08 -4.34
N GLU A 161 -16.52 -2.12 -3.97
CA GLU A 161 -17.05 -2.90 -2.85
C GLU A 161 -16.64 -4.38 -2.95
N LYS A 162 -16.84 -5.00 -4.12
CA LYS A 162 -16.51 -6.41 -4.34
C LYS A 162 -15.01 -6.70 -4.28
N ILE A 163 -14.17 -5.80 -4.80
CA ILE A 163 -12.70 -5.93 -4.71
C ILE A 163 -12.24 -5.84 -3.25
N PHE A 164 -12.84 -4.91 -2.49
CA PHE A 164 -12.55 -4.73 -1.07
C PHE A 164 -12.98 -5.95 -0.25
N GLU A 165 -14.19 -6.47 -0.47
CA GLU A 165 -14.68 -7.71 0.15
C GLU A 165 -13.77 -8.91 -0.13
N MET A 166 -13.34 -9.10 -1.38
CA MET A 166 -12.42 -10.18 -1.75
C MET A 166 -11.07 -10.06 -1.04
N ARG A 167 -10.53 -8.83 -0.89
CA ARG A 167 -9.27 -8.60 -0.17
C ARG A 167 -9.41 -8.88 1.33
N MET A 168 -10.50 -8.45 1.96
CA MET A 168 -10.75 -8.68 3.39
C MET A 168 -11.02 -10.17 3.69
N HIS A 169 -11.82 -10.85 2.88
CA HIS A 169 -12.03 -12.30 3.02
C HIS A 169 -10.76 -13.13 2.77
N GLY A 170 -9.87 -12.65 1.89
CA GLY A 170 -8.57 -13.28 1.66
C GLY A 170 -7.61 -13.17 2.84
N GLN A 171 -7.77 -12.16 3.71
CA GLN A 171 -6.99 -11.99 4.93
C GLN A 171 -7.50 -12.89 6.06
N ASN A 172 -8.82 -12.97 6.30
CA ASN A 172 -9.38 -13.84 7.35
C ASN A 172 -9.08 -15.33 7.14
N LYS A 173 -9.04 -15.82 5.89
CA LYS A 173 -8.70 -17.22 5.59
C LYS A 173 -7.24 -17.59 5.85
N LYS A 174 -6.34 -16.61 6.00
CA LYS A 174 -4.94 -16.84 6.36
C LYS A 174 -4.71 -16.86 7.87
N GLU A 175 -5.64 -16.34 8.66
CA GLU A 175 -5.59 -16.39 10.14
C GLU A 175 -6.16 -17.70 10.70
N GLU A 176 -6.97 -18.43 9.93
CA GLU A 176 -7.54 -19.75 10.29
C GLU A 176 -6.70 -20.96 9.83
N LYS A 177 -5.51 -20.76 9.27
CA LYS A 177 -4.58 -21.82 8.84
C LYS A 177 -3.21 -21.65 9.46
#